data_AF-H0EP07-F1
#
_entry.id   AF-H0EP07-F1
#
_cell.length_a   1.000
_cell.length_b   1.000
_cell.length_c   1.000
_cell.angle_alpha   90.00
_cell.angle_beta   90.00
_cell.angle_gamma   90.00
#
_symmetry.space_group_name_H-M   'P 1'
#
loop_
_entity.id
_entity.type
_entity.pdbx_description
1 polymer ?
#
loop_
_entity_poly.entity_id
_entity_poly.type
_entity_poly.pdbx_seq_one_letter_code
_entity_poly.pdbx_strand_id
1 'polypeptide(L)'
;MIKLVKSMRDSNILFQYEWKTPRSGWLFTVAGLVGCQIHRTAAAGAHVDSVIVYTIVISGHTIWSALLLIFPLNMYINDLTMFILWMVDAPLLLQKPGGLSCDGSWQYNYWGYYWGTFWRDQPANFDAATDVGSSGCQQWNLVVIFAFVIAFSYLINFVIVGTF
;
A
#
# COMPACT_ATOMS: atom_id res chain seq x y z
N MET A 1 -0.50 29.26 -3.51
CA MET A 1 0.04 28.44 -2.40
C MET A 1 -1.02 27.97 -1.40
N ILE A 2 -1.85 28.84 -0.80
CA ILE A 2 -2.84 28.44 0.23
C ILE A 2 -3.92 27.45 -0.28
N LYS A 3 -4.28 27.51 -1.57
CA LYS A 3 -5.28 26.60 -2.17
C LYS A 3 -4.77 25.15 -2.36
N LEU A 4 -3.47 24.96 -2.60
CA LEU A 4 -2.88 23.62 -2.80
C LEU A 4 -2.71 22.86 -1.47
N VAL A 5 -2.35 23.58 -0.40
CA VAL A 5 -2.24 23.00 0.94
C VAL A 5 -3.61 22.51 1.46
N LYS A 6 -4.69 23.19 1.06
CA LYS A 6 -6.06 22.78 1.44
C LYS A 6 -6.50 21.51 0.70
N SER A 7 -6.16 21.39 -0.58
CA SER A 7 -6.45 20.18 -1.37
C SER A 7 -5.75 18.92 -0.85
N MET A 8 -4.51 19.04 -0.35
CA MET A 8 -3.81 17.91 0.28
C MET A 8 -4.33 17.58 1.68
N ARG A 9 -4.84 18.58 2.41
CA ARG A 9 -5.46 18.40 3.73
C ARG A 9 -6.81 17.68 3.61
N ASP A 10 -7.62 18.04 2.62
CA ASP A 10 -8.96 17.47 2.45
C ASP A 10 -8.90 15.98 2.01
N SER A 11 -7.86 15.58 1.26
CA SER A 11 -7.60 14.15 0.98
C SER A 11 -7.21 13.33 2.21
N ASN A 12 -6.54 13.93 3.20
CA ASN A 12 -6.19 13.24 4.46
C ASN A 12 -7.40 13.11 5.40
N ILE A 13 -8.37 14.03 5.32
CA ILE A 13 -9.59 13.97 6.12
C ILE A 13 -10.54 12.89 5.54
N LEU A 14 -10.56 12.72 4.20
CA LEU A 14 -11.30 11.66 3.50
C LEU A 14 -10.96 10.22 3.93
N PHE A 15 -9.72 9.96 4.35
CA PHE A 15 -9.31 8.63 4.80
C PHE A 15 -9.62 8.32 6.28
N GLN A 16 -10.14 9.28 7.06
CA GLN A 16 -10.39 9.04 8.50
C GLN A 16 -11.78 8.50 8.83
N TYR A 17 -12.78 8.56 7.94
CA TYR A 17 -14.18 8.29 8.34
C TYR A 17 -14.75 6.89 8.03
N GLU A 18 -13.99 5.94 7.49
CA GLU A 18 -14.53 4.61 7.14
C GLU A 18 -13.95 3.42 7.94
N TRP A 19 -13.28 3.64 9.08
CA TRP A 19 -12.62 2.56 9.83
C TRP A 19 -13.40 2.06 11.06
N LYS A 20 -14.69 1.75 10.90
CA LYS A 20 -15.52 1.20 11.99
C LYS A 20 -15.68 -0.33 11.95
N THR A 21 -14.67 -1.10 11.50
CA THR A 21 -14.64 -2.57 11.69
C THR A 21 -13.21 -3.09 11.97
N PRO A 22 -12.97 -3.76 13.12
CA PRO A 22 -11.63 -4.00 13.66
C PRO A 22 -10.90 -5.25 13.15
N ARG A 23 -11.44 -6.01 12.18
CA ARG A 23 -10.72 -7.15 11.55
C ARG A 23 -10.72 -7.24 10.01
N SER A 24 -11.29 -6.28 9.27
CA SER A 24 -11.16 -6.19 7.80
C SER A 24 -10.40 -4.98 7.23
N GLY A 25 -10.08 -3.96 8.06
CA GLY A 25 -9.55 -2.68 7.59
C GLY A 25 -8.19 -2.72 6.87
N TRP A 26 -7.15 -3.33 7.45
CA TRP A 26 -5.76 -3.27 6.93
C TRP A 26 -5.64 -3.84 5.50
N LEU A 27 -6.42 -4.88 5.16
CA LEU A 27 -6.46 -5.45 3.80
C LEU A 27 -6.93 -4.42 2.77
N PHE A 28 -8.03 -3.74 3.08
CA PHE A 28 -8.58 -2.69 2.21
C PHE A 28 -7.69 -1.46 2.17
N THR A 29 -6.96 -1.16 3.24
CA THR A 29 -6.01 -0.04 3.27
C THR A 29 -4.89 -0.24 2.26
N VAL A 30 -4.26 -1.42 2.25
CA VAL A 30 -3.16 -1.71 1.30
C VAL A 30 -3.68 -1.69 -0.13
N ALA A 31 -4.79 -2.38 -0.41
CA ALA A 31 -5.41 -2.41 -1.74
C ALA A 31 -5.79 -1.00 -2.23
N GLY A 32 -6.36 -0.17 -1.35
CA GLY A 32 -6.79 1.19 -1.65
C GLY A 32 -5.62 2.15 -1.91
N LEU A 33 -4.58 2.10 -1.07
CA LEU A 33 -3.39 2.93 -1.25
C LEU A 33 -2.65 2.55 -2.53
N VAL A 34 -2.40 1.26 -2.74
CA VAL A 34 -1.72 0.76 -3.95
C VAL A 34 -2.55 1.03 -5.20
N GLY A 35 -3.87 0.80 -5.16
CA GLY A 35 -4.78 1.07 -6.27
C GLY A 35 -4.83 2.55 -6.66
N CYS A 36 -4.83 3.45 -5.68
CA CYS A 36 -4.76 4.89 -5.91
C CYS A 36 -3.44 5.27 -6.61
N GLN A 37 -2.32 4.66 -6.20
CA GLN A 37 -1.04 4.89 -6.84
C GLN A 37 -1.06 4.43 -8.30
N ILE A 38 -1.55 3.21 -8.58
CA ILE A 38 -1.64 2.67 -9.94
C ILE A 38 -2.50 3.59 -10.83
N HIS A 39 -3.65 4.05 -10.33
CA HIS A 39 -4.52 4.97 -11.06
C HIS A 39 -3.78 6.27 -11.44
N ARG A 40 -3.01 6.83 -10.50
CA ARG A 40 -2.24 8.06 -10.70
C ARG A 40 -1.08 7.87 -11.68
N THR A 41 -0.34 6.78 -11.56
CA THR A 41 0.74 6.42 -12.50
C THR A 41 0.20 6.17 -13.91
N ALA A 42 -0.95 5.51 -14.02
CA ALA A 42 -1.64 5.31 -15.30
C ALA A 42 -2.13 6.64 -15.91
N ALA A 43 -2.68 7.54 -15.10
CA ALA A 43 -3.09 8.87 -15.54
C ALA A 43 -1.89 9.74 -15.99
N ALA A 44 -0.69 9.47 -15.47
CA ALA A 44 0.55 10.11 -15.89
C ALA A 44 1.17 9.48 -17.16
N GLY A 45 0.60 8.38 -17.69
CA GLY A 45 1.15 7.66 -18.84
C GLY A 45 2.46 6.93 -18.55
N ALA A 46 2.78 6.67 -17.28
CA ALA A 46 4.02 6.04 -16.86
C ALA A 46 3.88 4.54 -16.62
N HIS A 47 5.01 3.84 -16.58
CA HIS A 47 5.05 2.40 -16.31
C HIS A 47 4.97 2.12 -14.80
N VAL A 48 4.15 1.14 -14.43
CA VAL A 48 4.01 0.66 -13.05
C VAL A 48 5.06 -0.40 -12.77
N ASP A 49 5.75 -0.27 -11.64
CA ASP A 49 6.73 -1.23 -11.15
C ASP A 49 6.08 -2.60 -10.85
N SER A 50 6.77 -3.68 -11.20
CA SER A 50 6.30 -5.06 -10.97
C SER A 50 6.07 -5.37 -9.50
N VAL A 51 6.83 -4.73 -8.59
CA VAL A 51 6.63 -4.88 -7.14
C VAL A 51 5.24 -4.40 -6.73
N ILE A 52 4.80 -3.24 -7.23
CA ILE A 52 3.48 -2.67 -6.90
C ILE A 52 2.37 -3.52 -7.51
N VAL A 53 2.59 -4.04 -8.72
CA VAL A 53 1.66 -4.99 -9.37
C VAL A 53 1.54 -6.28 -8.56
N TYR A 54 2.64 -6.78 -8.00
CA TYR A 54 2.63 -7.95 -7.13
C TYR A 54 1.81 -7.70 -5.86
N THR A 55 2.04 -6.56 -5.19
CA THR A 55 1.30 -6.19 -3.97
C THR A 55 -0.21 -6.07 -4.20
N ILE A 56 -0.66 -5.48 -5.33
CA ILE A 56 -2.11 -5.38 -5.62
C ILE A 56 -2.73 -6.75 -5.92
N VAL A 57 -2.00 -7.66 -6.58
CA VAL A 57 -2.48 -9.02 -6.86
C VAL A 57 -2.65 -9.81 -5.56
N ILE A 58 -1.67 -9.74 -4.65
CA ILE A 58 -1.78 -10.39 -3.32
C ILE A 58 -2.92 -9.78 -2.51
N SER A 59 -3.09 -8.45 -2.57
CA SER A 59 -4.20 -7.77 -1.91
C SER A 59 -5.56 -8.25 -2.44
N GLY A 60 -5.69 -8.45 -3.76
CA GLY A 60 -6.88 -9.06 -4.36
C GLY A 60 -7.10 -10.51 -3.91
N HIS A 61 -6.02 -11.29 -3.82
CA HIS A 61 -6.07 -12.67 -3.37
C HIS A 61 -6.51 -12.79 -1.90
N THR A 62 -6.13 -11.82 -1.05
CA THR A 62 -6.55 -11.78 0.35
C THR A 62 -7.99 -11.34 0.55
N ILE A 63 -8.50 -10.43 -0.29
CA ILE A 63 -9.94 -10.12 -0.31
C ILE A 63 -10.73 -11.37 -0.72
N TRP A 64 -10.24 -12.12 -1.71
CA TRP A 64 -10.83 -13.37 -2.13
C TRP A 64 -10.83 -14.42 -1.00
N SER A 65 -9.72 -14.59 -0.27
CA SER A 65 -9.68 -15.51 0.86
C SER A 65 -10.57 -15.08 2.03
N ALA A 66 -10.73 -13.76 2.25
CA ALA A 66 -11.69 -13.23 3.24
C ALA A 66 -13.15 -13.56 2.87
N LEU A 67 -13.49 -13.60 1.59
CA LEU A 67 -14.82 -14.05 1.13
C LEU A 67 -15.00 -15.56 1.33
N LEU A 68 -13.95 -16.34 1.09
CA LEU A 68 -14.00 -17.80 1.28
C LEU A 68 -14.14 -18.21 2.74
N LEU A 69 -13.64 -17.41 3.69
CA LEU A 69 -13.85 -17.62 5.13
C LEU A 69 -15.33 -17.58 5.56
N ILE A 70 -16.23 -17.02 4.76
CA ILE A 70 -17.68 -17.03 5.00
C ILE A 70 -18.25 -18.45 4.80
N PHE A 71 -17.63 -19.26 3.94
CA PHE A 71 -17.99 -20.65 3.73
C PHE A 71 -17.13 -21.55 4.62
N PRO A 72 -17.72 -22.47 5.40
CA PRO A 72 -16.98 -23.34 6.33
C PRO A 72 -16.25 -24.46 5.57
N LEU A 73 -15.27 -24.09 4.74
CA LEU A 73 -14.36 -24.99 4.07
C LEU A 73 -13.04 -24.97 4.84
N ASN A 74 -12.51 -26.14 5.19
CA ASN A 74 -11.23 -26.28 5.90
C ASN A 74 -10.07 -25.84 4.97
N MET A 75 -9.72 -24.55 4.98
CA MET A 75 -8.71 -23.96 4.08
C MET A 75 -7.37 -23.66 4.76
N TYR A 76 -6.92 -24.51 5.68
CA TYR A 76 -5.66 -24.30 6.42
C TYR A 76 -4.42 -24.13 5.52
N ILE A 77 -4.40 -24.75 4.33
CA ILE A 77 -3.32 -24.59 3.34
C ILE A 77 -3.30 -23.18 2.74
N ASN A 78 -4.47 -22.55 2.59
CA ASN A 78 -4.60 -21.19 2.07
C ASN A 78 -3.94 -20.19 3.04
N ASP A 79 -4.18 -20.33 4.35
CA ASP A 79 -3.59 -19.45 5.36
C ASP A 79 -2.05 -19.48 5.36
N LEU A 80 -1.44 -20.67 5.24
CA LEU A 80 0.01 -20.79 5.11
C LEU A 80 0.54 -20.17 3.81
N THR A 81 -0.17 -20.36 2.70
CA THR A 81 0.19 -19.78 1.40
C THR A 81 0.15 -18.25 1.45
N MET A 82 -0.88 -17.68 2.07
CA MET A 82 -1.01 -16.22 2.25
C MET A 82 0.10 -15.67 3.13
N PHE A 83 0.44 -16.36 4.22
CA PHE A 83 1.57 -15.96 5.06
C PHE A 83 2.87 -15.84 4.26
N ILE A 84 3.18 -16.86 3.44
CA ILE A 84 4.40 -16.86 2.61
C ILE A 84 4.37 -15.72 1.59
N LEU A 85 3.24 -15.49 0.91
CA LEU A 85 3.11 -14.42 -0.09
C LEU A 85 3.34 -13.04 0.52
N TRP A 86 2.73 -12.74 1.68
CA TRP A 86 2.95 -11.46 2.36
C TRP A 86 4.35 -11.33 2.96
N MET A 87 4.96 -12.43 3.39
CA MET A 87 6.36 -12.45 3.86
C MET A 87 7.37 -12.20 2.75
N VAL A 88 7.04 -12.49 1.48
CA VAL A 88 7.88 -12.15 0.33
C VAL A 88 7.64 -10.71 -0.12
N ASP A 89 6.39 -10.24 -0.09
CA ASP A 89 6.02 -8.88 -0.50
C ASP A 89 6.63 -7.80 0.42
N ALA A 90 6.56 -7.97 1.74
CA ALA A 90 7.00 -6.93 2.68
C ALA A 90 8.52 -6.59 2.55
N PRO A 91 9.44 -7.57 2.45
CA PRO A 91 10.85 -7.30 2.18
C PRO A 91 11.11 -6.75 0.77
N LEU A 92 10.30 -7.14 -0.22
CA LEU A 92 10.42 -6.62 -1.59
C LEU A 92 10.10 -5.11 -1.65
N LEU A 93 9.11 -4.67 -0.87
CA LEU A 93 8.81 -3.25 -0.67
C LEU A 93 9.95 -2.53 0.07
N LEU A 94 10.59 -3.18 1.04
CA LEU A 94 11.72 -2.60 1.79
C LEU A 94 13.04 -2.51 0.98
N GLN A 95 13.24 -3.35 -0.03
CA GLN A 95 14.46 -3.33 -0.85
C GLN A 95 14.61 -2.05 -1.69
N LYS A 96 13.56 -1.23 -1.83
CA LYS A 96 13.69 0.08 -2.45
C LYS A 96 14.56 0.99 -1.57
N PRO A 97 15.61 1.65 -2.11
CA PRO A 97 16.54 2.44 -1.32
C PRO A 97 15.82 3.52 -0.51
N GLY A 98 15.84 3.42 0.82
CA GLY A 98 15.00 4.28 1.65
C GLY A 98 13.53 3.88 1.65
N GLY A 99 13.24 2.59 1.80
CA GLY A 99 11.86 2.10 1.91
C GLY A 99 11.16 2.67 3.14
N LEU A 100 11.78 2.58 4.32
CA LEU A 100 11.26 3.20 5.55
C LEU A 100 11.76 4.64 5.76
N SER A 101 12.94 4.97 5.21
CA SER A 101 13.49 6.33 5.26
C SER A 101 13.06 7.10 4.03
N CYS A 102 12.21 8.11 4.21
CA CYS A 102 11.61 8.94 3.16
C CYS A 102 12.59 9.63 2.20
N ASP A 103 13.89 9.47 2.41
CA ASP A 103 14.98 10.11 1.68
C ASP A 103 15.42 9.36 0.41
N GLY A 104 14.69 8.30 0.05
CA GLY A 104 14.97 7.49 -1.14
C GLY A 104 14.69 8.21 -2.46
N SER A 105 15.58 8.05 -3.45
CA SER A 105 15.37 8.59 -4.80
C SER A 105 14.10 8.05 -5.48
N TRP A 106 13.68 6.83 -5.16
CA TRP A 106 12.42 6.25 -5.64
C TRP A 106 11.19 6.94 -5.04
N GLN A 107 11.31 7.45 -3.81
CA GLN A 107 10.24 8.24 -3.18
C GLN A 107 10.05 9.56 -3.94
N TYR A 108 11.14 10.24 -4.29
CA TYR A 108 11.09 11.54 -4.97
C TYR A 108 10.73 11.45 -6.45
N ASN A 109 11.23 10.44 -7.17
CA ASN A 109 11.07 10.35 -8.63
C ASN A 109 9.90 9.45 -9.05
N TYR A 110 9.35 8.65 -8.13
CA TYR A 110 8.33 7.68 -8.47
C TYR A 110 7.15 7.75 -7.51
N TRP A 111 7.30 7.28 -6.27
CA TRP A 111 6.12 7.16 -5.40
C TRP A 111 5.52 8.52 -5.03
N GLY A 112 6.29 9.40 -4.41
CA GLY A 112 5.89 10.75 -4.04
C GLY A 112 5.57 11.64 -5.24
N TYR A 113 6.30 11.48 -6.36
CA TYR A 113 6.00 12.20 -7.60
C TYR A 113 4.58 11.87 -8.10
N TYR A 114 4.26 10.59 -8.20
CA TYR A 114 2.94 10.10 -8.61
C TYR A 114 1.89 10.16 -7.49
N TRP A 115 2.27 10.33 -6.23
CA TRP A 115 1.32 10.53 -5.14
C TRP A 115 0.94 12.01 -4.96
N GLY A 116 1.87 12.92 -5.21
CA GLY A 116 1.70 14.35 -5.02
C GLY A 116 1.14 15.10 -6.24
N THR A 117 0.73 14.40 -7.31
CA THR A 117 0.18 15.02 -8.53
C THR A 117 1.13 15.95 -9.28
N PHE A 118 2.43 15.82 -9.04
CA PHE A 118 3.46 16.69 -9.62
C PHE A 118 3.64 16.53 -11.15
N TRP A 119 3.12 15.44 -11.75
CA TRP A 119 3.07 15.28 -13.21
C TRP A 119 2.02 16.17 -13.89
N ARG A 120 1.05 16.70 -13.13
CA ARG A 120 -0.01 17.56 -13.64
C ARG A 120 0.29 19.03 -13.39
N ASP A 121 0.77 19.35 -12.19
CA ASP A 121 0.97 20.72 -11.73
C ASP A 121 2.43 20.93 -11.28
N GLN A 122 3.37 20.95 -12.23
CA GLN A 122 4.79 21.18 -11.93
C GLN A 122 5.10 22.68 -11.73
N PRO A 123 5.84 23.06 -10.68
CA PRO A 123 6.37 24.43 -10.54
C PRO A 123 7.44 24.72 -11.60
N ALA A 124 7.65 26.01 -11.93
CA ALA A 124 8.55 26.44 -13.01
C ALA A 124 10.03 26.09 -12.79
N ASN A 125 10.44 25.80 -11.54
CA ASN A 125 11.80 25.38 -11.17
C ASN A 125 11.75 24.04 -10.43
N PHE A 126 11.15 23.03 -11.05
CA PHE A 126 10.90 21.74 -10.41
C PHE A 126 12.21 20.98 -10.10
N ASP A 127 12.44 20.70 -8.83
CA ASP A 127 13.46 19.77 -8.37
C ASP A 127 12.79 18.64 -7.56
N ALA A 128 12.94 17.41 -8.04
CA ALA A 128 12.31 16.24 -7.45
C ALA A 128 12.70 16.05 -5.97
N ALA A 129 13.95 16.33 -5.59
CA ALA A 129 14.38 16.10 -4.21
C ALA A 129 13.78 17.13 -3.23
N THR A 130 13.62 18.38 -3.64
CA THR A 130 13.22 19.49 -2.77
C THR A 130 11.72 19.82 -2.84
N ASP A 131 11.10 19.71 -4.02
CA ASP A 131 9.67 20.02 -4.21
C ASP A 131 8.76 18.83 -3.88
N VAL A 132 9.16 17.61 -4.27
CA VAL A 132 8.39 16.40 -3.93
C VAL A 132 8.64 16.03 -2.48
N GLY A 133 9.90 16.08 -2.03
CA GLY A 133 10.30 15.76 -0.67
C GLY A 133 9.62 14.48 -0.15
N SER A 134 9.24 14.44 1.11
CA SER A 134 8.60 13.27 1.72
C SER A 134 7.11 13.11 1.38
N SER A 135 6.62 13.72 0.30
CA SER A 135 5.24 13.54 -0.15
C SER A 135 4.96 12.05 -0.42
N GLY A 136 3.88 11.52 0.15
CA GLY A 136 3.54 10.10 0.05
C GLY A 136 4.31 9.16 0.98
N CYS A 137 5.28 9.63 1.79
CA CYS A 137 6.13 8.72 2.57
C CYS A 137 5.37 8.05 3.72
N GLN A 138 4.50 8.80 4.41
CA GLN A 138 3.66 8.23 5.46
C GLN A 138 2.73 7.14 4.89
N GLN A 139 2.20 7.35 3.68
CA GLN A 139 1.35 6.42 2.99
C GLN A 139 2.11 5.14 2.61
N TRP A 140 3.35 5.28 2.12
CA TRP A 140 4.19 4.12 1.84
C TRP A 140 4.56 3.34 3.10
N ASN A 141 4.97 4.02 4.17
CA ASN A 141 5.27 3.38 5.45
C ASN A 141 4.06 2.62 5.99
N LEU A 142 2.84 3.15 5.82
CA LEU A 142 1.61 2.44 6.18
C LEU A 142 1.41 1.16 5.33
N VAL A 143 1.67 1.21 4.02
CA VAL A 143 1.61 0.02 3.15
C VAL A 143 2.55 -1.07 3.66
N VAL A 144 3.81 -0.72 3.95
CA VAL A 144 4.82 -1.67 4.44
C VAL A 144 4.44 -2.25 5.81
N ILE A 145 4.03 -1.39 6.76
CA ILE A 145 3.64 -1.84 8.11
C ILE A 145 2.42 -2.76 8.03
N PHE A 146 1.40 -2.39 7.25
CA PHE A 146 0.22 -3.23 7.12
C PHE A 146 0.51 -4.55 6.40
N ALA A 147 1.40 -4.58 5.40
CA ALA A 147 1.83 -5.83 4.78
C ALA A 147 2.41 -6.82 5.81
N PHE A 148 3.25 -6.35 6.74
CA PHE A 148 3.75 -7.18 7.84
C PHE A 148 2.65 -7.64 8.80
N VAL A 149 1.76 -6.74 9.22
CA VAL A 149 0.66 -7.08 10.12
C VAL A 149 -0.26 -8.13 9.50
N ILE A 150 -0.55 -8.01 8.20
CA ILE A 150 -1.34 -8.98 7.45
C ILE A 150 -0.62 -10.34 7.41
N ALA A 151 0.68 -10.38 7.13
CA ALA A 151 1.46 -11.62 7.15
C ALA A 151 1.31 -12.36 8.49
N PHE A 152 1.58 -11.69 9.61
CA PHE A 152 1.48 -12.30 10.94
C PHE A 152 0.06 -12.73 11.30
N SER A 153 -0.97 -12.03 10.81
CA SER A 153 -2.36 -12.43 11.04
C SER A 153 -2.69 -13.80 10.42
N TYR A 154 -2.17 -14.09 9.22
CA TYR A 154 -2.33 -15.40 8.59
C TYR A 154 -1.52 -16.50 9.28
N LEU A 155 -0.33 -16.17 9.81
CA LEU A 155 0.45 -17.11 10.61
C LEU A 155 -0.31 -17.53 11.88
N ILE A 156 -0.89 -16.57 12.59
CA ILE A 156 -1.68 -16.84 13.80
C ILE A 156 -2.90 -17.69 13.45
N ASN A 157 -3.59 -17.37 12.36
CA ASN A 157 -4.75 -18.16 11.90
C ASN A 157 -4.35 -19.61 11.59
N PHE A 158 -3.25 -19.80 10.85
CA PHE A 158 -2.71 -21.12 10.54
C PHE A 158 -2.38 -21.94 11.80
N VAL A 159 -1.73 -21.33 12.80
CA VAL A 159 -1.40 -22.03 14.06
C VAL A 159 -2.66 -22.41 14.82
N ILE A 160 -3.65 -21.52 14.89
CA ILE A 160 -4.92 -21.80 15.59
C ILE A 160 -5.68 -22.91 14.88
N VAL A 161 -5.93 -22.80 13.57
CA VAL A 161 -6.74 -23.79 12.83
C VAL A 161 -5.99 -25.11 12.64
N GLY A 162 -4.66 -25.08 12.49
CA GLY A 162 -3.85 -26.27 12.28
C GLY A 162 -3.58 -27.12 13.54
N THR A 163 -3.98 -26.65 14.72
CA THR A 163 -3.80 -27.37 15.99
C THR A 163 -5.06 -28.04 16.54
N PHE A 164 -6.22 -27.84 15.91
CA PHE A 164 -7.50 -28.50 16.22
C PHE A 164 -7.96 -29.40 15.08
#